data_AF-A0A7Y4CQG4-F1
#
_entry.id   AF-A0A7Y4CQG4-F1
#
_cell.length_a   1.000
_cell.length_b   1.000
_cell.length_c   1.000
_cell.angle_alpha   90.00
_cell.angle_beta   90.00
_cell.angle_gamma   90.00
#
_symmetry.space_group_name_H-M   'P 1'
#
loop_
_entity.id
_entity.type
_entity.pdbx_description
1 polymer ?
#
loop_
_entity_poly.entity_id
_entity_poly.type
_entity_poly.pdbx_seq_one_letter_code
_entity_poly.pdbx_strand_id
1 'polypeptide(L)'
;MPNKTLFNSDHLPILKKQLHTIFDQLTFAEIIQGNAPEKYTWLSICAQAVGYGDWDDLKAQAVTHHGPTHNILFNQASIIPFIQSVRVNLGEHIDNIEGFTHVILRNLTTEELNAMNGNKEELPPLPKAPTSYTLELGPNTAYARDLLDWLWPRTKNYQVDPINTHYLAHMKEKRMSLSKSQAKERALDVYPHSGMLIRDILEQLISENYLDLNDDQRCVTFTRKGLNYLNGKMTNEYDDQWKEWFKAFAAHLKKIPYRYIKIDWTPYIDLYARGMSPIEAAKSLEWSECYTQAHSEIQSAIKHQLDIHLPQYPKERYLQFTPRIFLTPELTSNKVTDIHFEFIGPDWAKPNGNLKTKRFWPNKRYVSVHLETSPKSRGWYAVIPDEVDCFQVSYKWTSQSHSFASVTHHMTYQLEPNIECAQDWLYGNECMKHSDSSKLAMAADEYSFNRLECLTHGKHLTNEEIVALDRFKAGITSIHIDENGVIIHEERTLTASNSFACVGIIL
;
A
#
# COMPACT_ATOMS: atom_id res chain seq x y z
N MET A 1 5.08 20.26 1.62
CA MET A 1 3.79 20.95 1.33
C MET A 1 3.12 20.17 0.22
N PRO A 2 1.82 19.84 0.31
CA PRO A 2 1.13 19.19 -0.80
C PRO A 2 1.16 20.11 -2.04
N ASN A 3 1.20 19.52 -3.24
CA ASN A 3 1.10 20.25 -4.50
C ASN A 3 -0.21 21.03 -4.52
N LYS A 4 -0.13 22.32 -4.22
CA LYS A 4 -1.27 23.22 -4.24
C LYS A 4 -1.61 23.54 -5.68
N THR A 5 -2.78 23.10 -6.15
CA THR A 5 -3.30 23.50 -7.45
C THR A 5 -3.60 25.00 -7.43
N LEU A 6 -3.13 25.75 -8.43
CA LEU A 6 -3.31 27.20 -8.51
C LEU A 6 -4.45 27.55 -9.45
N PHE A 7 -5.46 28.25 -8.95
CA PHE A 7 -6.64 28.65 -9.72
C PHE A 7 -6.64 30.15 -10.02
N ASN A 8 -7.11 30.52 -11.22
CA ASN A 8 -7.44 31.92 -11.55
C ASN A 8 -8.83 32.29 -10.98
N SER A 9 -9.04 33.57 -10.62
CA SER A 9 -10.35 34.10 -10.25
C SER A 9 -11.45 33.80 -11.27
N ASP A 10 -11.13 33.85 -12.56
CA ASP A 10 -12.09 33.67 -13.66
C ASP A 10 -12.58 32.22 -13.77
N HIS A 11 -11.82 31.27 -13.23
CA HIS A 11 -12.18 29.86 -13.22
C HIS A 11 -13.05 29.46 -12.02
N LEU A 12 -13.08 30.27 -10.95
CA LEU A 12 -13.84 29.97 -9.74
C LEU A 12 -15.33 29.67 -9.98
N PRO A 13 -16.05 30.37 -10.87
CA PRO A 13 -17.45 30.04 -11.15
C PRO A 13 -17.61 28.66 -11.81
N ILE A 14 -16.69 28.28 -12.69
CA ILE A 14 -16.69 26.98 -13.38
C ILE A 14 -16.41 25.88 -12.37
N LEU A 15 -15.34 26.03 -11.57
CA LEU A 15 -14.97 25.11 -10.51
C LEU A 15 -16.11 24.91 -9.50
N LYS A 16 -16.72 26.00 -9.04
CA LYS A 16 -17.86 25.95 -8.11
C LYS A 16 -19.02 25.14 -8.69
N LYS A 17 -19.36 25.36 -9.97
CA LYS A 17 -20.43 24.63 -10.65
C LYS A 17 -20.10 23.15 -10.79
N GLN A 18 -18.86 22.83 -11.18
CA GLN A 18 -18.37 21.46 -11.31
C GLN A 18 -18.48 20.72 -9.97
N LEU A 19 -17.94 21.29 -8.89
CA LEU A 19 -17.95 20.69 -7.57
C LEU A 19 -19.37 20.51 -7.01
N HIS A 20 -20.27 21.47 -7.21
CA HIS A 20 -21.68 21.29 -6.82
C HIS A 20 -22.37 20.17 -7.61
N THR A 21 -22.09 20.06 -8.92
CA THR A 21 -22.69 19.01 -9.75
C THR A 21 -22.20 17.63 -9.32
N ILE A 22 -20.90 17.50 -9.02
CA ILE A 22 -20.33 16.29 -8.43
C ILE A 22 -21.04 15.96 -7.12
N PHE A 23 -21.19 16.92 -6.21
CA PHE A 23 -21.87 16.72 -4.93
C PHE A 23 -23.32 16.22 -5.09
N ASP A 24 -24.08 16.88 -5.96
CA ASP A 24 -25.48 16.52 -6.22
C ASP A 24 -25.59 15.10 -6.76
N GLN A 25 -24.68 14.68 -7.65
CA GLN A 25 -24.65 13.33 -8.22
C GLN A 25 -24.18 12.27 -7.23
N LEU A 26 -23.19 12.57 -6.37
CA LEU A 26 -22.75 11.67 -5.31
C LEU A 26 -23.86 11.42 -4.28
N THR A 27 -24.60 12.48 -3.93
CA THR A 27 -25.72 12.42 -3.00
C THR A 27 -26.90 11.65 -3.62
N PHE A 28 -27.22 11.92 -4.89
CA PHE A 28 -28.26 11.19 -5.62
C PHE A 28 -27.95 9.70 -5.74
N ALA A 29 -26.67 9.34 -5.94
CA ALA A 29 -26.22 7.95 -6.00
C ALA A 29 -25.99 7.32 -4.61
N GLU A 30 -26.24 8.06 -3.52
CA GLU A 30 -26.00 7.65 -2.13
C GLU A 30 -24.57 7.17 -1.85
N ILE A 31 -23.60 7.72 -2.59
CA ILE A 31 -22.17 7.49 -2.36
C ILE A 31 -21.68 8.29 -1.15
N ILE A 32 -22.27 9.47 -0.94
CA ILE A 32 -22.19 10.23 0.31
C ILE A 32 -23.54 10.10 1.00
N GLN A 33 -23.55 9.65 2.26
CA GLN A 33 -24.79 9.27 2.96
C GLN A 33 -25.52 10.48 3.61
N GLY A 34 -26.74 10.21 4.11
CA GLY A 34 -27.83 11.16 4.37
C GLY A 34 -27.60 12.34 5.32
N ASN A 35 -26.44 12.45 5.98
CA ASN A 35 -26.00 13.65 6.69
C ASN A 35 -25.03 14.48 5.81
N ALA A 36 -25.36 14.58 4.52
CA ALA A 36 -24.49 15.22 3.56
C ALA A 36 -24.23 16.69 3.95
N PRO A 37 -22.99 17.19 3.83
CA PRO A 37 -22.66 18.54 4.19
C PRO A 37 -23.44 19.55 3.35
N GLU A 38 -23.72 20.74 3.90
CA GLU A 38 -24.25 21.82 3.09
C GLU A 38 -23.31 22.14 1.90
N LYS A 39 -23.86 22.62 0.78
CA LYS A 39 -23.07 22.90 -0.44
C LYS A 39 -21.86 23.81 -0.18
N TYR A 40 -21.97 24.74 0.77
CA TYR A 40 -20.84 25.57 1.16
C TYR A 40 -19.74 24.79 1.87
N THR A 41 -20.12 23.96 2.85
CA THR A 41 -19.21 23.05 3.55
C THR A 41 -18.54 22.09 2.58
N TRP A 42 -19.28 21.58 1.59
CA TRP A 42 -18.73 20.77 0.50
C TRP A 42 -17.64 21.51 -0.29
N LEU A 43 -17.86 22.77 -0.65
CA LEU A 43 -16.83 23.56 -1.34
C LEU A 43 -15.58 23.73 -0.47
N SER A 44 -15.73 23.96 0.83
CA SER A 44 -14.60 24.06 1.75
C SER A 44 -13.84 22.74 1.90
N ILE A 45 -14.54 21.60 1.94
CA ILE A 45 -13.95 20.26 1.91
C ILE A 45 -13.14 20.05 0.62
N CYS A 46 -13.69 20.43 -0.53
CA CYS A 46 -12.99 20.33 -1.82
C CYS A 46 -11.77 21.26 -1.89
N ALA A 47 -11.87 22.47 -1.33
CA ALA A 47 -10.74 23.41 -1.26
C ALA A 47 -9.61 22.87 -0.37
N GLN A 48 -9.97 22.24 0.76
CA GLN A 48 -9.02 21.55 1.64
C GLN A 48 -8.34 20.37 0.94
N ALA A 49 -9.11 19.62 0.13
CA ALA A 49 -8.59 18.50 -0.64
C ALA A 49 -7.49 18.89 -1.63
N VAL A 50 -7.48 20.14 -2.09
CA VAL A 50 -6.50 20.67 -3.06
C VAL A 50 -5.47 21.62 -2.42
N GLY A 51 -5.44 21.67 -1.09
CA GLY A 51 -4.38 22.34 -0.31
C GLY A 51 -4.67 23.76 0.16
N TYR A 52 -5.94 24.19 0.18
CA TYR A 52 -6.37 25.47 0.77
C TYR A 52 -6.93 25.28 2.19
N GLY A 53 -7.11 26.37 2.93
CA GLY A 53 -7.73 26.34 4.27
C GLY A 53 -9.23 26.01 4.21
N ASP A 54 -9.95 26.65 3.29
CA ASP A 54 -11.37 26.49 3.00
C ASP A 54 -11.70 27.17 1.65
N TRP A 55 -12.99 27.29 1.31
CA TRP A 55 -13.43 27.94 0.08
C TRP A 55 -13.15 29.45 0.06
N ASP A 56 -13.18 30.12 1.21
CA ASP A 56 -12.86 31.55 1.30
C ASP A 56 -11.38 31.82 1.07
N ASP A 57 -10.50 30.99 1.63
CA ASP A 57 -9.06 31.01 1.38
C ASP A 57 -8.75 30.77 -0.10
N LEU A 58 -9.42 29.78 -0.72
CA LEU A 58 -9.27 29.54 -2.16
C LEU A 58 -9.65 30.77 -2.98
N LYS A 59 -10.80 31.39 -2.72
CA LYS A 59 -11.23 32.62 -3.41
C LYS A 59 -10.22 33.74 -3.23
N ALA A 60 -9.78 34.00 -1.99
CA ALA A 60 -8.86 35.07 -1.68
C ALA A 60 -7.52 34.90 -2.41
N GLN A 61 -7.01 33.66 -2.46
CA GLN A 61 -5.76 33.36 -3.14
C GLN A 61 -5.90 33.30 -4.66
N ALA A 62 -7.05 32.94 -5.22
CA ALA A 62 -7.24 32.95 -6.67
C ALA A 62 -7.20 34.38 -7.26
N VAL A 63 -7.61 35.39 -6.48
CA VAL A 63 -7.54 36.81 -6.89
C VAL A 63 -6.10 37.30 -7.05
N THR A 64 -5.13 36.72 -6.34
CA THR A 64 -3.73 37.17 -6.39
C THR A 64 -2.95 36.60 -7.58
N HIS A 65 -3.53 35.67 -8.35
CA HIS A 65 -2.86 35.01 -9.48
C HIS A 65 -3.41 35.53 -10.81
N HIS A 66 -2.71 36.50 -11.42
CA HIS A 66 -3.12 37.15 -12.68
C HIS A 66 -2.49 36.54 -13.95
N GLY A 67 -1.69 35.46 -13.83
CA GLY A 67 -1.02 34.80 -14.96
C GLY A 67 -1.79 33.62 -15.55
N PRO A 68 -1.31 32.99 -16.64
CA PRO A 68 -1.87 31.76 -17.15
C PRO A 68 -1.64 30.64 -16.12
N THR A 69 -2.66 30.40 -15.30
CA THR A 69 -2.64 29.34 -14.27
C THR A 69 -3.26 28.06 -14.78
N HIS A 70 -2.80 26.94 -14.25
CA HIS A 70 -3.33 25.62 -14.55
C HIS A 70 -4.68 25.44 -13.85
N ASN A 71 -5.76 25.78 -14.55
CA ASN A 71 -7.14 25.62 -14.08
C ASN A 71 -7.65 24.16 -14.20
N ILE A 72 -6.74 23.19 -14.08
CA ILE A 72 -7.05 21.75 -14.16
C ILE A 72 -7.07 21.23 -12.74
N LEU A 73 -8.26 20.88 -12.24
CA LEU A 73 -8.41 20.22 -10.95
C LEU A 73 -8.16 18.72 -11.11
N PHE A 74 -8.79 18.11 -12.11
CA PHE A 74 -8.79 16.67 -12.34
C PHE A 74 -7.91 16.27 -13.52
N ASN A 75 -6.95 15.40 -13.24
CA ASN A 75 -6.17 14.65 -14.22
C ASN A 75 -5.95 13.22 -13.70
N GLN A 76 -5.29 12.38 -14.49
CA GLN A 76 -5.05 10.98 -14.14
C GLN A 76 -4.35 10.81 -12.78
N ALA A 77 -3.49 11.74 -12.40
CA ALA A 77 -2.74 11.70 -11.15
C ALA A 77 -3.48 12.34 -9.94
N SER A 78 -4.51 13.16 -10.17
CA SER A 78 -5.15 13.94 -9.08
C SER A 78 -6.50 13.39 -8.60
N ILE A 79 -7.21 12.59 -9.39
CA ILE A 79 -8.57 12.12 -9.06
C ILE A 79 -8.59 11.29 -7.76
N ILE A 80 -7.76 10.25 -7.67
CA ILE A 80 -7.75 9.38 -6.49
C ILE A 80 -7.27 10.11 -5.22
N PRO A 81 -6.17 10.90 -5.26
CA PRO A 81 -5.77 11.72 -4.11
C PRO A 81 -6.86 12.72 -3.67
N PHE A 82 -7.59 13.30 -4.62
CA PHE A 82 -8.71 14.19 -4.31
C PHE A 82 -9.81 13.45 -3.55
N ILE A 83 -10.26 12.29 -4.04
CA ILE A 83 -11.29 11.46 -3.39
C ILE A 83 -10.86 11.09 -1.97
N GLN A 84 -9.61 10.65 -1.79
CA GLN A 84 -9.08 10.29 -0.47
C GLN A 84 -9.07 11.48 0.48
N SER A 85 -8.66 12.66 -0.01
CA SER A 85 -8.67 13.85 0.83
C SER A 85 -10.08 14.30 1.18
N VAL A 86 -11.05 14.19 0.25
CA VAL A 86 -12.47 14.44 0.54
C VAL A 86 -12.99 13.49 1.63
N ARG A 87 -12.70 12.19 1.55
CA ARG A 87 -13.06 11.21 2.60
C ARG A 87 -12.53 11.63 3.96
N VAL A 88 -11.25 11.98 4.04
CA VAL A 88 -10.62 12.41 5.29
C VAL A 88 -11.31 13.64 5.88
N ASN A 89 -11.63 14.63 5.06
CA ASN A 89 -12.28 15.86 5.51
C ASN A 89 -13.76 15.66 5.88
N LEU A 90 -14.44 14.69 5.27
CA LEU A 90 -15.79 14.26 5.68
C LEU A 90 -15.77 13.48 7.00
N GLY A 91 -14.70 12.73 7.26
CA GLY A 91 -14.62 11.80 8.39
C GLY A 91 -15.49 10.56 8.21
N GLU A 92 -15.92 10.25 6.98
CA GLU A 92 -16.78 9.12 6.64
C GLU A 92 -16.07 8.12 5.73
N HIS A 93 -16.33 6.83 5.95
CA HIS A 93 -15.79 5.80 5.10
C HIS A 93 -16.64 5.65 3.83
N ILE A 94 -16.14 6.19 2.71
CA ILE A 94 -16.75 5.98 1.39
C ILE A 94 -16.20 4.70 0.77
N ASP A 95 -17.04 3.67 0.68
CA ASP A 95 -16.69 2.37 0.07
C ASP A 95 -16.68 2.41 -1.47
N ASN A 96 -17.57 3.21 -2.07
CA ASN A 96 -17.77 3.25 -3.52
C ASN A 96 -16.82 4.26 -4.20
N ILE A 97 -15.51 4.03 -4.07
CA ILE A 97 -14.48 4.87 -4.70
C ILE A 97 -14.63 4.88 -6.22
N GLU A 98 -14.95 3.74 -6.82
CA GLU A 98 -15.18 3.61 -8.27
C GLU A 98 -16.34 4.51 -8.72
N GLY A 99 -17.49 4.44 -8.04
CA GLY A 99 -18.63 5.31 -8.32
C GLY A 99 -18.30 6.80 -8.15
N PHE A 100 -17.49 7.16 -7.14
CA PHE A 100 -17.02 8.53 -6.97
C PHE A 100 -16.15 8.94 -8.18
N THR A 101 -15.18 8.11 -8.56
CA THR A 101 -14.37 8.32 -9.76
C THR A 101 -15.24 8.50 -11.01
N HIS A 102 -16.28 7.68 -11.21
CA HIS A 102 -17.19 7.81 -12.35
C HIS A 102 -17.93 9.15 -12.37
N VAL A 103 -18.38 9.64 -11.20
CA VAL A 103 -18.99 10.97 -11.08
C VAL A 103 -17.97 12.05 -11.46
N ILE A 104 -16.72 12.00 -10.96
CA ILE A 104 -15.70 12.98 -11.33
C ILE A 104 -15.45 12.96 -12.84
N LEU A 105 -15.21 11.79 -13.42
CA LEU A 105 -14.94 11.61 -14.85
C LEU A 105 -16.07 12.15 -15.74
N ARG A 106 -17.32 12.04 -15.31
CA ARG A 106 -18.49 12.58 -16.04
C ARG A 106 -18.67 14.08 -15.93
N ASN A 107 -17.98 14.73 -14.99
CA ASN A 107 -18.07 16.18 -14.76
C ASN A 107 -16.76 16.92 -15.08
N LEU A 108 -15.82 16.29 -15.79
CA LEU A 108 -14.61 16.96 -16.26
C LEU A 108 -14.95 18.15 -17.16
N THR A 109 -14.17 19.22 -17.03
CA THR A 109 -14.12 20.29 -18.02
C THR A 109 -13.53 19.77 -19.34
N THR A 110 -13.70 20.52 -20.43
CA THR A 110 -13.12 20.15 -21.74
C THR A 110 -11.60 20.09 -21.65
N GLU A 111 -11.00 21.01 -20.91
CA GLU A 111 -9.57 21.12 -20.68
C GLU A 111 -9.03 19.91 -19.89
N GLU A 112 -9.73 19.49 -18.82
CA GLU A 112 -9.38 18.31 -18.03
C GLU A 112 -9.53 17.01 -18.82
N LEU A 113 -10.60 16.88 -19.62
CA LEU A 113 -10.79 15.73 -20.49
C LEU A 113 -9.67 15.61 -21.53
N ASN A 114 -9.31 16.74 -22.16
CA ASN A 114 -8.21 16.80 -23.11
C ASN A 114 -6.86 16.47 -22.44
N ALA A 115 -6.64 16.92 -21.21
CA ALA A 115 -5.42 16.63 -20.44
C ALA A 115 -5.26 15.13 -20.11
N MET A 116 -6.33 14.35 -20.18
CA MET A 116 -6.32 12.90 -19.99
C MET A 116 -6.38 12.11 -21.31
N ASN A 117 -6.28 12.79 -22.46
CA ASN A 117 -6.50 12.19 -23.78
C ASN A 117 -7.82 11.41 -23.89
N GLY A 118 -8.85 11.83 -23.13
CA GLY A 118 -10.11 11.08 -23.00
C GLY A 118 -11.15 11.45 -24.04
N ASN A 119 -12.02 10.50 -24.36
CA ASN A 119 -13.20 10.69 -25.21
C ASN A 119 -14.49 10.65 -24.37
N LYS A 120 -15.42 11.61 -24.58
CA LYS A 120 -16.71 11.67 -23.85
C LYS A 120 -17.54 10.40 -24.00
N GLU A 121 -17.43 9.73 -25.15
CA GLU A 121 -18.19 8.50 -25.44
C GLU A 121 -17.66 7.29 -24.67
N GLU A 122 -16.39 7.31 -24.26
CA GLU A 122 -15.71 6.23 -23.54
C GLU A 122 -15.82 6.37 -22.02
N LEU A 123 -16.40 7.48 -21.53
CA LEU A 123 -16.52 7.72 -20.09
C LEU A 123 -17.47 6.69 -19.44
N PRO A 124 -17.15 6.21 -18.22
CA PRO A 124 -18.00 5.25 -17.50
C PRO A 124 -19.39 5.85 -17.22
N PRO A 125 -20.46 5.06 -17.17
CA PRO A 125 -21.80 5.58 -16.88
C PRO A 125 -21.88 6.18 -15.47
N LEU A 126 -22.75 7.17 -15.29
CA LEU A 126 -23.04 7.70 -13.95
C LEU A 126 -23.62 6.60 -13.06
N PRO A 127 -23.18 6.51 -11.78
CA PRO A 127 -23.81 5.60 -10.83
C PRO A 127 -25.28 5.97 -10.66
N LYS A 128 -26.12 4.96 -10.51
CA LYS A 128 -27.56 5.11 -10.29
C LYS A 128 -27.85 5.06 -8.80
N ALA A 129 -28.92 5.75 -8.38
CA ALA A 129 -29.47 5.59 -7.04
C ALA A 129 -29.78 4.10 -6.77
N PRO A 130 -29.55 3.60 -5.55
CA PRO A 130 -29.95 2.25 -5.17
C PRO A 130 -31.46 2.05 -5.37
N THR A 131 -31.84 0.92 -5.97
CA THR A 131 -33.26 0.56 -6.18
C THR A 131 -33.79 -0.39 -5.10
N SER A 132 -32.91 -0.87 -4.23
CA SER A 132 -33.23 -1.81 -3.16
C SER A 132 -32.23 -1.66 -2.02
N TYR A 133 -32.71 -1.81 -0.79
CA TYR A 133 -31.89 -1.76 0.41
C TYR A 133 -31.95 -3.10 1.13
N THR A 134 -30.80 -3.57 1.59
CA THR A 134 -30.72 -4.69 2.53
C THR A 134 -30.27 -4.12 3.87
N LEU A 135 -31.17 -4.15 4.86
CA LEU A 135 -30.81 -3.74 6.21
C LEU A 135 -30.04 -4.88 6.88
N GLU A 136 -28.78 -4.64 7.18
CA GLU A 136 -27.92 -5.59 7.86
C GLU A 136 -27.91 -5.30 9.37
N LEU A 137 -28.44 -6.24 10.16
CA LEU A 137 -28.53 -6.09 11.62
C LEU A 137 -27.37 -6.76 12.39
N GLY A 138 -26.37 -7.25 11.65
CA GLY A 138 -25.27 -8.05 12.17
C GLY A 138 -25.57 -9.55 12.24
N PRO A 139 -24.61 -10.33 12.79
CA PRO A 139 -24.75 -11.78 12.90
C PRO A 139 -25.99 -12.24 13.68
N ASN A 140 -26.58 -13.37 13.28
CA ASN A 140 -27.88 -13.82 13.79
C ASN A 140 -27.88 -14.21 15.29
N THR A 141 -26.71 -14.50 15.87
CA THR A 141 -26.61 -14.95 17.27
C THR A 141 -25.70 -14.03 18.09
N ALA A 142 -25.94 -13.96 19.40
CA ALA A 142 -25.04 -13.27 20.32
C ALA A 142 -23.62 -13.91 20.32
N TYR A 143 -23.54 -15.24 20.23
CA TYR A 143 -22.26 -15.96 20.11
C TYR A 143 -21.45 -15.52 18.87
N ALA A 144 -22.10 -15.44 17.70
CA ALA A 144 -21.45 -15.01 16.48
C ALA A 144 -20.99 -13.55 16.56
N ARG A 145 -21.81 -12.66 17.11
CA ARG A 145 -21.44 -11.25 17.35
C ARG A 145 -20.23 -11.14 18.29
N ASP A 146 -20.24 -11.85 19.40
CA ASP A 146 -19.16 -11.78 20.40
C ASP A 146 -17.84 -12.36 19.86
N LEU A 147 -17.90 -13.42 19.05
CA LEU A 147 -16.70 -13.95 18.40
C LEU A 147 -16.16 -12.98 17.35
N LEU A 148 -17.03 -12.41 16.52
CA LEU A 148 -16.66 -11.44 15.50
C LEU A 148 -15.98 -10.19 16.12
N ASP A 149 -16.57 -9.66 17.19
CA ASP A 149 -16.00 -8.55 17.98
C ASP A 149 -14.64 -8.92 18.58
N TRP A 150 -14.47 -10.14 19.08
CA TRP A 150 -13.22 -10.58 19.71
C TRP A 150 -12.08 -10.77 18.72
N LEU A 151 -12.40 -11.20 17.50
CA LEU A 151 -11.42 -11.32 16.42
C LEU A 151 -10.87 -9.92 16.09
N TRP A 152 -11.73 -8.92 15.98
CA TRP A 152 -11.36 -7.54 15.63
C TRP A 152 -10.33 -6.88 16.58
N PRO A 153 -9.38 -6.06 16.06
CA PRO A 153 -8.87 -5.94 14.69
C PRO A 153 -7.59 -6.77 14.48
N ARG A 154 -7.39 -7.79 15.32
CA ARG A 154 -6.06 -8.24 15.77
C ARG A 154 -5.11 -8.73 14.68
N THR A 155 -5.60 -9.25 13.54
CA THR A 155 -4.78 -9.68 12.40
C THR A 155 -5.60 -9.75 11.10
N LYS A 156 -4.95 -9.70 9.93
CA LYS A 156 -5.62 -9.95 8.63
C LYS A 156 -6.08 -11.41 8.47
N ASN A 157 -5.33 -12.36 9.04
CA ASN A 157 -5.57 -13.79 9.01
C ASN A 157 -5.58 -14.35 10.43
N TYR A 158 -6.56 -15.18 10.77
CA TYR A 158 -6.64 -15.85 12.07
C TYR A 158 -6.59 -17.36 11.88
N GLN A 159 -5.56 -18.00 12.44
CA GLN A 159 -5.51 -19.45 12.45
C GLN A 159 -6.63 -20.02 13.33
N VAL A 160 -7.34 -21.03 12.83
CA VAL A 160 -8.49 -21.64 13.52
C VAL A 160 -8.08 -22.27 14.87
N ASP A 161 -6.93 -22.93 14.94
CA ASP A 161 -6.45 -23.59 16.16
C ASP A 161 -6.19 -22.61 17.33
N PRO A 162 -5.47 -21.48 17.12
CA PRO A 162 -5.38 -20.41 18.10
C PRO A 162 -6.72 -19.79 18.49
N ILE A 163 -7.67 -19.63 17.56
CA ILE A 163 -9.02 -19.14 17.91
C ILE A 163 -9.65 -20.09 18.92
N ASN A 164 -9.65 -21.39 18.62
CA ASN A 164 -10.20 -22.42 19.50
C ASN A 164 -9.61 -22.30 20.92
N THR A 165 -8.29 -22.19 21.02
CA THR A 165 -7.62 -22.15 22.33
C THR A 165 -7.86 -20.82 23.08
N HIS A 166 -7.61 -19.69 22.43
CA HIS A 166 -7.62 -18.38 23.09
C HIS A 166 -9.03 -17.84 23.34
N TYR A 167 -9.97 -18.08 22.43
CA TYR A 167 -11.35 -17.66 22.62
C TYR A 167 -12.03 -18.50 23.72
N LEU A 168 -11.76 -19.81 23.81
CA LEU A 168 -12.22 -20.63 24.94
C LEU A 168 -11.71 -20.10 26.28
N ALA A 169 -10.42 -19.72 26.36
CA ALA A 169 -9.85 -19.14 27.56
C ALA A 169 -10.55 -17.81 27.93
N HIS A 170 -10.76 -16.94 26.94
CA HIS A 170 -11.47 -15.68 27.11
C HIS A 170 -12.91 -15.88 27.63
N MET A 171 -13.65 -16.83 27.06
CA MET A 171 -15.01 -17.18 27.51
C MET A 171 -15.00 -17.75 28.94
N LYS A 172 -13.99 -18.56 29.30
CA LYS A 172 -13.81 -19.08 30.65
C LYS A 172 -13.59 -17.96 31.67
N GLU A 173 -12.79 -16.96 31.35
CA GLU A 173 -12.55 -15.81 32.21
C GLU A 173 -13.82 -14.99 32.44
N LYS A 174 -14.55 -14.65 31.36
CA LYS A 174 -15.79 -13.86 31.44
C LYS A 174 -16.89 -14.51 32.29
N ARG A 175 -16.90 -15.84 32.42
CA ARG A 175 -17.92 -16.57 33.19
C ARG A 175 -17.52 -16.96 34.62
N MET A 176 -16.32 -16.64 35.10
CA MET A 176 -15.80 -17.14 36.39
C MET A 176 -16.70 -16.84 37.60
N SER A 177 -17.52 -15.79 37.55
CA SER A 177 -18.42 -15.39 38.63
C SER A 177 -19.91 -15.53 38.27
N LEU A 178 -20.24 -16.29 37.22
CA LEU A 178 -21.61 -16.46 36.74
C LEU A 178 -22.13 -17.87 37.01
N SER A 179 -23.42 -17.96 37.38
CA SER A 179 -24.13 -19.23 37.33
C SER A 179 -24.26 -19.74 35.89
N LYS A 180 -24.53 -21.04 35.71
CA LYS A 180 -24.76 -21.62 34.38
C LYS A 180 -25.88 -20.90 33.61
N SER A 181 -26.97 -20.52 34.29
CA SER A 181 -28.08 -19.79 33.67
C SER A 181 -27.64 -18.41 33.18
N GLN A 182 -26.92 -17.66 34.02
CA GLN A 182 -26.40 -16.33 33.66
C GLN A 182 -25.35 -16.40 32.54
N ALA A 183 -24.49 -17.43 32.54
CA ALA A 183 -23.53 -17.64 31.48
C ALA A 183 -24.24 -17.90 30.14
N LYS A 184 -25.27 -18.75 30.12
CA LYS A 184 -26.06 -19.03 28.92
C LYS A 184 -26.84 -17.81 28.42
N GLU A 185 -27.47 -17.07 29.31
CA GLU A 185 -28.19 -15.82 28.98
C GLU A 185 -27.27 -14.79 28.31
N ARG A 186 -26.00 -14.77 28.71
CA ARG A 186 -24.97 -13.90 28.14
C ARG A 186 -24.16 -14.53 27.01
N ALA A 187 -24.57 -15.69 26.49
CA ALA A 187 -23.87 -16.42 25.43
C ALA A 187 -22.40 -16.80 25.75
N LEU A 188 -22.06 -17.02 27.03
CA LEU A 188 -20.72 -17.38 27.50
C LEU A 188 -20.53 -18.89 27.75
N ASP A 189 -21.55 -19.70 27.49
CA ASP A 189 -21.55 -21.17 27.62
C ASP A 189 -20.88 -21.87 26.42
N VAL A 190 -19.75 -21.33 25.99
CA VAL A 190 -18.87 -21.89 24.95
C VAL A 190 -17.86 -22.85 25.57
N TYR A 191 -17.88 -24.13 25.18
CA TYR A 191 -16.98 -25.17 25.73
C TYR A 191 -16.36 -26.04 24.62
N PRO A 192 -15.29 -26.80 24.92
CA PRO A 192 -14.65 -27.68 23.92
C PRO A 192 -15.55 -28.79 23.38
N HIS A 193 -16.47 -29.33 24.21
CA HIS A 193 -17.22 -30.56 23.92
C HIS A 193 -18.70 -30.49 24.28
N SER A 194 -19.22 -29.32 24.66
CA SER A 194 -20.61 -29.15 25.11
C SER A 194 -21.06 -27.70 24.98
N GLY A 195 -22.35 -27.42 25.11
CA GLY A 195 -22.87 -26.05 24.92
C GLY A 195 -22.70 -25.61 23.47
N MET A 196 -22.34 -24.34 23.27
CA MET A 196 -22.01 -23.83 21.93
C MET A 196 -20.55 -24.13 21.58
N LEU A 197 -20.30 -24.71 20.40
CA LEU A 197 -18.95 -25.00 19.93
C LEU A 197 -18.42 -23.86 19.07
N ILE A 198 -17.13 -23.53 19.19
CA ILE A 198 -16.49 -22.47 18.39
C ILE A 198 -16.59 -22.75 16.90
N ARG A 199 -16.42 -24.01 16.48
CA ARG A 199 -16.56 -24.41 15.08
C ARG A 199 -17.94 -24.03 14.54
N ASP A 200 -19.01 -24.30 15.29
CA ASP A 200 -20.37 -24.02 14.85
C ASP A 200 -20.61 -22.49 14.75
N ILE A 201 -20.03 -21.70 15.66
CA ILE A 201 -20.07 -20.22 15.59
C ILE A 201 -19.30 -19.71 14.36
N LEU A 202 -18.13 -20.28 14.06
CA LEU A 202 -17.34 -19.92 12.88
C LEU A 202 -18.06 -20.28 11.57
N GLU A 203 -18.60 -21.50 11.48
CA GLU A 203 -19.41 -21.94 10.33
C GLU A 203 -20.60 -21.00 10.10
N GLN A 204 -21.25 -20.54 11.17
CA GLN A 204 -22.31 -19.54 11.09
C GLN A 204 -21.77 -18.23 10.47
N LEU A 205 -20.71 -17.64 11.03
CA LEU A 205 -20.12 -16.39 10.53
C LEU A 205 -19.66 -16.50 9.07
N ILE A 206 -19.17 -17.66 8.65
CA ILE A 206 -18.77 -17.93 7.27
C ILE A 206 -20.00 -18.03 6.36
N SER A 207 -21.02 -18.80 6.76
CA SER A 207 -22.27 -18.94 5.99
C SER A 207 -23.02 -17.61 5.83
N GLU A 208 -22.89 -16.71 6.82
CA GLU A 208 -23.44 -15.37 6.80
C GLU A 208 -22.54 -14.35 6.08
N ASN A 209 -21.41 -14.78 5.51
CA ASN A 209 -20.46 -13.98 4.75
C ASN A 209 -19.79 -12.86 5.57
N TYR A 210 -19.61 -13.04 6.88
CA TYR A 210 -18.83 -12.12 7.74
C TYR A 210 -17.34 -12.47 7.75
N LEU A 211 -17.02 -13.76 7.62
CA LEU A 211 -15.68 -14.30 7.52
C LEU A 211 -15.56 -15.21 6.29
N ASP A 212 -14.37 -15.32 5.73
CA ASP A 212 -14.01 -16.30 4.70
C ASP A 212 -12.93 -17.24 5.22
N LEU A 213 -12.91 -18.47 4.72
CA LEU A 213 -11.81 -19.41 4.93
C LEU A 213 -10.81 -19.31 3.78
N ASN A 214 -9.52 -19.44 4.10
CA ASN A 214 -8.52 -19.65 3.07
C ASN A 214 -8.66 -21.04 2.43
N ASP A 215 -7.99 -21.26 1.29
CA ASP A 215 -8.08 -22.51 0.50
C ASP A 215 -7.76 -23.78 1.32
N ASP A 216 -6.83 -23.67 2.27
CA ASP A 216 -6.44 -24.77 3.16
C ASP A 216 -7.36 -24.95 4.38
N GLN A 217 -8.40 -24.12 4.54
CA GLN A 217 -9.34 -24.08 5.67
C GLN A 217 -8.70 -23.93 7.06
N ARG A 218 -7.47 -23.42 7.12
CA ARG A 218 -6.71 -23.25 8.36
C ARG A 218 -6.79 -21.85 8.94
N CYS A 219 -7.17 -20.88 8.11
CA CYS A 219 -7.24 -19.48 8.48
C CYS A 219 -8.60 -18.91 8.09
N VAL A 220 -9.15 -18.07 8.97
CA VAL A 220 -10.29 -17.21 8.66
C VAL A 220 -9.84 -15.77 8.47
N THR A 221 -10.50 -15.05 7.56
CA THR A 221 -10.27 -13.65 7.24
C THR A 221 -11.60 -12.89 7.25
N PHE A 222 -11.59 -11.60 7.58
CA PHE A 222 -12.78 -10.79 7.43
C PHE A 222 -13.14 -10.58 5.96
N THR A 223 -14.41 -10.76 5.63
CA THR A 223 -14.95 -10.28 4.34
C THR A 223 -15.14 -8.76 4.41
N ARG A 224 -15.36 -8.11 3.26
CA ARG A 224 -15.74 -6.68 3.25
C ARG A 224 -17.00 -6.43 4.08
N LYS A 225 -17.97 -7.34 4.04
CA LYS A 225 -19.20 -7.26 4.84
C LYS A 225 -18.88 -7.25 6.34
N GLY A 226 -18.00 -8.15 6.79
CA GLY A 226 -17.60 -8.21 8.21
C GLY A 226 -16.82 -6.99 8.68
N LEU A 227 -15.90 -6.48 7.85
CA LEU A 227 -15.20 -5.23 8.13
C LEU A 227 -16.17 -4.05 8.27
N ASN A 228 -17.09 -3.90 7.30
CA ASN A 228 -18.03 -2.79 7.28
C ASN A 228 -18.97 -2.80 8.49
N TYR A 229 -19.51 -3.97 8.85
CA TYR A 229 -20.36 -4.10 10.04
C TYR A 229 -19.62 -3.70 11.33
N LEU A 230 -18.39 -4.19 11.53
CA LEU A 230 -17.62 -3.86 12.72
C LEU A 230 -17.18 -2.40 12.73
N ASN A 231 -16.68 -1.88 11.62
CA ASN A 231 -16.28 -0.48 11.48
C ASN A 231 -17.46 0.44 11.80
N GLY A 232 -18.61 0.19 11.18
CA GLY A 232 -19.85 0.90 11.46
C GLY A 232 -20.21 0.82 12.94
N LYS A 233 -20.29 -0.38 13.52
CA LYS A 233 -20.59 -0.54 14.95
C LYS A 233 -19.63 0.25 15.86
N MET A 234 -18.32 0.22 15.58
CA MET A 234 -17.29 0.83 16.44
C MET A 234 -17.25 2.36 16.31
N THR A 235 -17.59 2.92 15.15
CA THR A 235 -17.69 4.37 14.94
C THR A 235 -19.10 4.89 15.18
N ASN A 236 -20.03 4.02 15.62
CA ASN A 236 -21.46 4.32 15.66
C ASN A 236 -21.95 4.89 14.30
N GLU A 237 -21.43 4.26 13.24
CA GLU A 237 -21.52 4.59 11.81
C GLU A 237 -21.16 6.05 11.51
N TYR A 238 -20.00 6.45 12.06
CA TYR A 238 -19.34 7.71 11.78
C TYR A 238 -20.12 8.92 12.32
N ASP A 239 -20.54 8.83 13.58
CA ASP A 239 -21.21 9.91 14.28
C ASP A 239 -20.31 11.15 14.50
N ASP A 240 -20.89 12.20 15.09
CA ASP A 240 -20.17 13.45 15.33
C ASP A 240 -18.96 13.26 16.25
N GLN A 241 -19.02 12.33 17.21
CA GLN A 241 -17.90 12.06 18.12
C GLN A 241 -16.73 11.43 17.35
N TRP A 242 -16.99 10.46 16.47
CA TRP A 242 -15.98 9.92 15.57
C TRP A 242 -15.43 11.01 14.65
N LYS A 243 -16.28 11.80 14.00
CA LYS A 243 -15.86 12.84 13.04
C LYS A 243 -14.96 13.89 13.69
N GLU A 244 -15.30 14.34 14.90
CA GLU A 244 -14.46 15.25 15.68
C GLU A 244 -13.11 14.63 16.03
N TRP A 245 -13.13 13.39 16.54
CA TRP A 245 -11.92 12.66 16.90
C TRP A 245 -11.00 12.45 15.68
N PHE A 246 -11.57 11.99 14.56
CA PHE A 246 -10.83 11.64 13.35
C PHE A 246 -10.23 12.87 12.69
N LYS A 247 -10.96 14.00 12.66
CA LYS A 247 -10.45 15.27 12.16
C LYS A 247 -9.26 15.77 13.00
N ALA A 248 -9.34 15.68 14.32
CA ALA A 248 -8.23 16.02 15.20
C ALA A 248 -7.03 15.07 14.98
N PHE A 249 -7.28 13.77 14.86
CA PHE A 249 -6.27 12.75 14.60
C PHE A 249 -5.54 13.02 13.28
N ALA A 250 -6.29 13.27 12.20
CA ALA A 250 -5.76 13.60 10.88
C ALA A 250 -4.86 14.85 10.92
N ALA A 251 -5.25 15.87 11.68
CA ALA A 251 -4.47 17.10 11.85
C ALA A 251 -3.15 16.86 12.60
N HIS A 252 -3.11 15.93 13.56
CA HIS A 252 -1.89 15.49 14.22
C HIS A 252 -1.02 14.62 13.30
N LEU A 253 -1.62 13.64 12.62
CA LEU A 253 -0.93 12.73 11.72
C LEU A 253 -0.24 13.46 10.58
N LYS A 254 -0.89 14.49 10.00
CA LYS A 254 -0.32 15.34 8.93
C LYS A 254 0.97 16.07 9.33
N LYS A 255 1.23 16.23 10.64
CA LYS A 255 2.48 16.84 11.15
C LYS A 255 3.63 15.82 11.19
N ILE A 256 3.33 14.52 11.16
CA ILE A 256 4.33 13.46 11.14
C ILE A 256 4.80 13.29 9.69
N PRO A 257 6.10 13.49 9.40
CA PRO A 257 6.60 13.40 8.05
C PRO A 257 6.26 12.08 7.37
N TYR A 258 5.82 12.14 6.12
CA TYR A 258 5.53 10.96 5.29
C TYR A 258 4.43 10.03 5.83
N ARG A 259 3.66 10.48 6.82
CA ARG A 259 2.44 9.79 7.25
C ARG A 259 1.24 10.40 6.55
N TYR A 260 0.35 9.50 6.13
CA TYR A 260 -0.93 9.81 5.53
C TYR A 260 -1.96 8.81 6.03
N ILE A 261 -3.23 9.15 5.85
CA ILE A 261 -4.35 8.27 6.16
C ILE A 261 -4.51 7.31 4.98
N LYS A 262 -4.38 6.01 5.25
CA LYS A 262 -4.56 4.95 4.25
C LYS A 262 -6.03 4.78 3.84
N ILE A 263 -6.28 4.02 2.78
CA ILE A 263 -7.65 3.72 2.33
C ILE A 263 -8.41 2.92 3.38
N ASP A 264 -7.75 1.94 4.00
CA ASP A 264 -8.30 1.11 5.08
C ASP A 264 -8.22 1.85 6.42
N TRP A 265 -9.39 2.20 6.96
CA TRP A 265 -9.51 2.93 8.23
C TRP A 265 -9.60 2.03 9.46
N THR A 266 -9.70 0.71 9.27
CA THR A 266 -9.75 -0.31 10.32
C THR A 266 -8.76 -0.05 11.46
N PRO A 267 -7.46 0.21 11.20
CA PRO A 267 -6.50 0.42 12.28
C PRO A 267 -6.79 1.70 13.08
N TYR A 268 -7.30 2.75 12.45
CA TYR A 268 -7.61 4.02 13.14
C TYR A 268 -8.89 3.90 13.97
N ILE A 269 -9.87 3.15 13.48
CA ILE A 269 -11.10 2.83 14.19
C ILE A 269 -10.79 2.03 15.46
N ASP A 270 -9.84 1.09 15.42
CA ASP A 270 -9.39 0.39 16.64
C ASP A 270 -8.80 1.36 17.68
N LEU A 271 -7.93 2.29 17.27
CA LEU A 271 -7.33 3.26 18.19
C LEU A 271 -8.43 4.10 18.88
N TYR A 272 -9.44 4.51 18.12
CA TYR A 272 -10.63 5.19 18.65
C TYR A 272 -11.44 4.31 19.60
N ALA A 273 -11.78 3.08 19.19
CA ALA A 273 -12.59 2.15 19.98
C ALA A 273 -11.92 1.75 21.30
N ARG A 274 -10.58 1.77 21.35
CA ARG A 274 -9.78 1.57 22.57
C ARG A 274 -9.73 2.81 23.47
N GLY A 275 -10.39 3.89 23.09
CA GLY A 275 -10.49 5.13 23.87
C GLY A 275 -9.22 5.99 23.83
N MET A 276 -8.34 5.80 22.84
CA MET A 276 -7.16 6.66 22.72
C MET A 276 -7.56 8.07 22.32
N SER A 277 -6.89 9.09 22.86
CA SER A 277 -7.05 10.45 22.35
C SER A 277 -6.44 10.60 20.95
N PRO A 278 -6.88 11.59 20.15
CA PRO A 278 -6.35 11.79 18.79
C PRO A 278 -4.83 11.95 18.72
N ILE A 279 -4.24 12.61 19.73
CA ILE A 279 -2.78 12.81 19.81
C ILE A 279 -2.03 11.54 20.19
N GLU A 280 -2.58 10.71 21.09
CA GLU A 280 -1.98 9.42 21.46
C GLU A 280 -2.02 8.45 20.28
N ALA A 281 -3.16 8.41 19.57
CA ALA A 281 -3.30 7.62 18.35
C ALA A 281 -2.28 8.05 17.28
N ALA A 282 -2.12 9.35 17.01
CA ALA A 282 -1.12 9.83 16.07
C ALA A 282 0.32 9.47 16.49
N LYS A 283 0.66 9.62 17.78
CA LYS A 283 1.96 9.23 18.32
C LYS A 283 2.25 7.74 18.19
N SER A 284 1.24 6.89 18.35
CA SER A 284 1.39 5.44 18.17
C SER A 284 1.78 5.04 16.74
N LEU A 285 1.55 5.95 15.79
CA LEU A 285 1.89 5.79 14.38
C LEU A 285 3.18 6.53 13.99
N GLU A 286 3.92 7.12 14.93
CA GLU A 286 5.23 7.71 14.63
C GLU A 286 6.22 6.65 14.10
N TRP A 287 7.23 7.12 13.39
CA TRP A 287 8.32 6.25 12.94
C TRP A 287 9.18 5.84 14.14
N SER A 288 9.48 4.55 14.27
CA SER A 288 10.49 4.09 15.22
C SER A 288 11.89 4.58 14.86
N GLU A 289 12.79 4.56 15.83
CA GLU A 289 14.17 5.03 15.69
C GLU A 289 14.92 4.38 14.50
N CYS A 290 14.73 3.08 14.31
CA CYS A 290 15.32 2.34 13.19
C CYS A 290 14.86 2.86 11.82
N TYR A 291 13.62 3.33 11.70
CA TYR A 291 13.12 3.94 10.46
C TYR A 291 13.74 5.31 10.21
N THR A 292 13.85 6.15 11.23
CA THR A 292 14.55 7.44 11.11
C THR A 292 16.04 7.29 10.77
N GLN A 293 16.69 6.24 11.28
CA GLN A 293 18.07 5.91 10.91
C GLN A 293 18.15 5.49 9.43
N ALA A 294 17.29 4.56 9.00
CA ALA A 294 17.27 4.08 7.61
C ALA A 294 17.08 5.22 6.60
N HIS A 295 16.20 6.17 6.91
CA HIS A 295 16.03 7.36 6.09
C HIS A 295 17.31 8.20 5.96
N SER A 296 17.98 8.46 7.08
CA SER A 296 19.20 9.27 7.10
C SER A 296 20.30 8.64 6.22
N GLU A 297 20.35 7.32 6.21
CA GLU A 297 21.31 6.57 5.41
C GLU A 297 20.96 6.56 3.91
N ILE A 298 19.68 6.49 3.55
CA ILE A 298 19.22 6.67 2.16
C ILE A 298 19.56 8.08 1.67
N GLN A 299 19.25 9.11 2.47
CA GLN A 299 19.60 10.50 2.15
C GLN A 299 21.11 10.68 1.97
N SER A 300 21.91 10.10 2.86
CA SER A 300 23.36 10.11 2.76
C SER A 300 23.84 9.40 1.49
N ALA A 301 23.29 8.23 1.16
CA ALA A 301 23.64 7.50 -0.04
C ALA A 301 23.31 8.28 -1.32
N ILE A 302 22.10 8.85 -1.42
CA ILE A 302 21.69 9.69 -2.56
C ILE A 302 22.63 10.91 -2.68
N LYS A 303 22.92 11.59 -1.57
CA LYS A 303 23.85 12.71 -1.56
C LYS A 303 25.24 12.32 -2.05
N HIS A 304 25.78 11.19 -1.60
CA HIS A 304 27.11 10.74 -2.01
C HIS A 304 27.18 10.25 -3.45
N GLN A 305 26.12 9.63 -3.97
CA GLN A 305 26.13 9.02 -5.31
C GLN A 305 25.72 10.00 -6.40
N LEU A 306 24.79 10.90 -6.10
CA LEU A 306 24.19 11.82 -7.08
C LEU A 306 24.57 13.29 -6.84
N ASP A 307 25.28 13.61 -5.75
CA ASP A 307 25.59 14.98 -5.31
C ASP A 307 24.33 15.85 -5.08
N ILE A 308 23.24 15.21 -4.65
CA ILE A 308 21.94 15.86 -4.42
C ILE A 308 21.64 15.93 -2.92
N HIS A 309 21.26 17.12 -2.44
CA HIS A 309 20.68 17.27 -1.10
C HIS A 309 19.19 16.98 -1.16
N LEU A 310 18.79 15.78 -0.73
CA LEU A 310 17.40 15.34 -0.82
C LEU A 310 16.51 16.12 0.18
N PRO A 311 15.49 16.86 -0.29
CA PRO A 311 14.56 17.55 0.60
C PRO A 311 13.64 16.57 1.32
N GLN A 312 12.92 17.05 2.35
CA GLN A 312 11.94 16.25 3.09
C GLN A 312 10.73 15.82 2.23
N TYR A 313 10.44 16.46 1.11
CA TYR A 313 9.38 16.00 0.21
C TYR A 313 9.92 16.15 -1.21
N PRO A 314 10.68 15.16 -1.70
CA PRO A 314 11.23 15.18 -3.05
C PRO A 314 10.11 15.29 -4.08
N LYS A 315 10.37 16.07 -5.12
CA LYS A 315 9.49 16.14 -6.29
C LYS A 315 9.95 15.18 -7.38
N GLU A 316 11.26 14.96 -7.49
CA GLU A 316 11.79 13.99 -8.43
C GLU A 316 11.52 12.55 -7.95
N ARG A 317 11.44 11.65 -8.94
CA ARG A 317 11.32 10.21 -8.75
C ARG A 317 12.71 9.59 -8.72
N TYR A 318 12.96 8.70 -7.78
CA TYR A 318 14.24 8.01 -7.65
C TYR A 318 14.05 6.50 -7.68
N LEU A 319 15.00 5.78 -8.27
CA LEU A 319 15.00 4.32 -8.28
C LEU A 319 16.26 3.79 -7.59
N GLN A 320 16.08 2.85 -6.68
CA GLN A 320 17.17 2.07 -6.10
C GLN A 320 17.35 0.75 -6.87
N PHE A 321 18.50 0.59 -7.51
CA PHE A 321 18.93 -0.68 -8.10
C PHE A 321 19.70 -1.49 -7.07
N THR A 322 19.28 -2.74 -6.78
CA THR A 322 19.97 -3.62 -5.81
C THR A 322 20.33 -5.00 -6.39
N PRO A 323 20.97 -5.06 -7.58
CA PRO A 323 21.18 -6.33 -8.25
C PRO A 323 22.13 -7.23 -7.44
N ARG A 324 21.78 -8.52 -7.41
CA ARG A 324 22.57 -9.56 -6.74
C ARG A 324 22.44 -10.89 -7.48
N ILE A 325 23.45 -11.72 -7.32
CA ILE A 325 23.45 -13.11 -7.78
C ILE A 325 23.51 -14.05 -6.58
N PHE A 326 22.65 -15.07 -6.60
CA PHE A 326 22.63 -16.17 -5.64
C PHE A 326 23.38 -17.37 -6.22
N LEU A 327 24.50 -17.70 -5.61
CA LEU A 327 25.38 -18.74 -6.08
C LEU A 327 25.08 -20.10 -5.45
N THR A 328 25.44 -21.18 -6.12
CA THR A 328 25.43 -22.53 -5.55
C THR A 328 26.41 -22.65 -4.37
N PRO A 329 26.19 -23.59 -3.42
CA PRO A 329 27.00 -23.72 -2.23
C PRO A 329 28.51 -23.85 -2.50
N GLU A 330 28.89 -24.55 -3.56
CA GLU A 330 30.30 -24.79 -3.93
C GLU A 330 31.05 -23.50 -4.30
N LEU A 331 30.33 -22.47 -4.77
CA LEU A 331 30.90 -21.20 -5.22
C LEU A 331 30.98 -20.15 -4.11
N THR A 332 30.61 -20.51 -2.87
CA THR A 332 30.70 -19.60 -1.72
C THR A 332 32.14 -19.28 -1.34
N SER A 333 33.07 -20.19 -1.60
CA SER A 333 34.51 -20.01 -1.37
C SER A 333 35.19 -19.14 -2.43
N ASN A 334 34.52 -18.86 -3.56
CA ASN A 334 35.11 -18.04 -4.62
C ASN A 334 35.41 -16.64 -4.10
N LYS A 335 36.60 -16.14 -4.44
CA LYS A 335 36.98 -14.76 -4.19
C LYS A 335 35.99 -13.85 -4.89
N VAL A 336 35.46 -12.86 -4.17
CA VAL A 336 34.46 -11.94 -4.75
C VAL A 336 35.03 -11.18 -5.95
N THR A 337 36.34 -10.92 -5.95
CA THR A 337 37.07 -10.28 -7.06
C THR A 337 37.04 -11.09 -8.37
N ASP A 338 36.72 -12.38 -8.32
CA ASP A 338 36.54 -13.21 -9.51
C ASP A 338 35.22 -12.92 -10.23
N ILE A 339 34.24 -12.41 -9.49
CA ILE A 339 32.86 -12.21 -9.95
C ILE A 339 32.72 -10.80 -10.47
N HIS A 340 32.35 -10.70 -11.74
CA HIS A 340 32.18 -9.44 -12.46
C HIS A 340 30.72 -9.18 -12.74
N PHE A 341 30.34 -7.91 -12.64
CA PHE A 341 29.00 -7.43 -12.91
C PHE A 341 29.05 -6.36 -14.00
N GLU A 342 28.13 -6.46 -14.95
CA GLU A 342 27.90 -5.47 -15.98
C GLU A 342 26.41 -5.09 -15.99
N PHE A 343 26.14 -3.80 -16.07
CA PHE A 343 24.80 -3.23 -16.20
C PHE A 343 24.60 -2.72 -17.63
N ILE A 344 23.52 -3.14 -18.26
CA ILE A 344 23.09 -2.68 -19.58
C ILE A 344 21.69 -2.09 -19.42
N GLY A 345 21.51 -0.82 -19.77
CA GLY A 345 20.24 -0.12 -19.57
C GLY A 345 20.29 1.31 -20.11
N PRO A 346 19.21 2.08 -19.93
CA PRO A 346 19.13 3.46 -20.41
C PRO A 346 20.17 4.34 -19.68
N ASP A 347 20.62 5.41 -20.35
CA ASP A 347 21.72 6.25 -19.85
C ASP A 347 21.41 6.90 -18.49
N TRP A 348 20.16 7.30 -18.24
CA TRP A 348 19.74 7.88 -16.96
C TRP A 348 19.85 6.91 -15.78
N ALA A 349 19.76 5.60 -16.05
CA ALA A 349 19.81 4.56 -15.02
C ALA A 349 21.23 4.08 -14.69
N LYS A 350 22.23 4.49 -15.49
CA LYS A 350 23.61 4.02 -15.32
C LYS A 350 24.20 4.52 -13.99
N PRO A 351 24.99 3.67 -13.31
CA PRO A 351 25.67 4.07 -12.07
C PRO A 351 26.65 5.21 -12.32
N ASN A 352 26.62 6.24 -11.48
CA ASN A 352 27.61 7.31 -11.50
C ASN A 352 28.89 6.87 -10.75
N GLY A 353 29.68 6.03 -11.40
CA GLY A 353 30.96 5.53 -10.88
C GLY A 353 31.17 4.04 -11.11
N ASN A 354 32.28 3.53 -10.57
CA ASN A 354 32.64 2.13 -10.74
C ASN A 354 31.88 1.24 -9.76
N LEU A 355 31.23 0.21 -10.29
CA LEU A 355 30.63 -0.85 -9.49
C LEU A 355 31.68 -1.88 -9.06
N LYS A 356 31.58 -2.32 -7.81
CA LYS A 356 32.37 -3.41 -7.25
C LYS A 356 31.46 -4.47 -6.65
N THR A 357 31.90 -5.72 -6.68
CA THR A 357 31.17 -6.85 -6.09
C THR A 357 31.54 -7.04 -4.63
N LYS A 358 30.56 -7.38 -3.80
CA LYS A 358 30.73 -7.64 -2.36
C LYS A 358 29.72 -8.68 -1.88
N ARG A 359 30.13 -9.51 -0.93
CA ARG A 359 29.21 -10.35 -0.14
C ARG A 359 28.73 -9.54 1.07
N PHE A 360 27.44 -9.22 1.10
CA PHE A 360 26.82 -8.58 2.25
C PHE A 360 26.36 -9.66 3.26
N TRP A 361 26.41 -9.36 4.55
CA TRP A 361 25.89 -10.23 5.60
C TRP A 361 24.35 -10.34 5.46
N PRO A 362 23.66 -11.41 5.92
CA PRO A 362 24.17 -12.66 6.53
C PRO A 362 24.56 -13.75 5.55
N ASN A 363 24.08 -13.70 4.31
CA ASN A 363 24.12 -14.86 3.43
C ASN A 363 25.29 -14.77 2.45
N LYS A 364 26.34 -15.54 2.75
CA LYS A 364 27.56 -15.61 1.94
C LYS A 364 27.31 -16.09 0.51
N ARG A 365 26.19 -16.73 0.18
CA ARG A 365 25.88 -17.14 -1.21
C ARG A 365 25.45 -15.96 -2.09
N TYR A 366 24.95 -14.88 -1.49
CA TYR A 366 24.63 -13.67 -2.25
C TYR A 366 25.88 -12.83 -2.50
N VAL A 367 26.05 -12.45 -3.75
CA VAL A 367 27.01 -11.42 -4.17
C VAL A 367 26.20 -10.28 -4.73
N SER A 368 26.38 -9.09 -4.20
CA SER A 368 25.71 -7.88 -4.65
C SER A 368 26.75 -6.90 -5.18
N VAL A 369 26.28 -5.82 -5.79
CA VAL A 369 27.14 -4.70 -6.18
C VAL A 369 27.03 -3.54 -5.21
N HIS A 370 28.05 -2.69 -5.22
CA HIS A 370 28.02 -1.36 -4.62
C HIS A 370 28.85 -0.41 -5.47
N LEU A 371 28.59 0.89 -5.34
CA LEU A 371 29.49 1.91 -5.86
C LEU A 371 30.76 1.99 -5.01
N GLU A 372 31.92 2.09 -5.65
CA GLU A 372 33.21 2.23 -4.98
C GLU A 372 33.26 3.45 -4.04
N THR A 373 32.56 4.53 -4.40
CA THR A 373 32.40 5.75 -3.60
C THR A 373 31.43 5.60 -2.42
N SER A 374 30.62 4.53 -2.38
CA SER A 374 29.64 4.26 -1.33
C SER A 374 29.63 2.78 -0.92
N PRO A 375 30.72 2.26 -0.32
CA PRO A 375 30.92 0.81 -0.11
C PRO A 375 30.04 0.18 0.98
N LYS A 376 29.26 1.00 1.68
CA LYS A 376 28.26 0.57 2.67
C LYS A 376 26.88 0.38 2.04
N SER A 377 26.58 1.09 0.95
CA SER A 377 25.28 1.02 0.28
C SER A 377 25.27 -0.13 -0.73
N ARG A 378 24.26 -0.99 -0.67
CA ARG A 378 24.02 -1.99 -1.71
C ARG A 378 23.44 -1.30 -2.93
N GLY A 379 24.06 -1.51 -4.08
CA GLY A 379 23.57 -1.02 -5.36
C GLY A 379 23.86 0.46 -5.61
N TRP A 380 22.96 1.12 -6.33
CA TRP A 380 23.02 2.56 -6.60
C TRP A 380 21.62 3.17 -6.78
N TYR A 381 21.56 4.51 -6.72
CA TYR A 381 20.36 5.29 -7.00
C TYR A 381 20.45 5.97 -8.37
N ALA A 382 19.31 6.14 -9.03
CA ALA A 382 19.16 6.90 -10.26
C ALA A 382 17.93 7.82 -10.19
N VAL A 383 17.98 8.94 -10.91
CA VAL A 383 16.83 9.84 -11.09
C VAL A 383 16.01 9.34 -12.28
N ILE A 384 14.71 9.10 -12.08
CA ILE A 384 13.82 8.64 -13.13
C ILE A 384 13.26 9.87 -13.87
N PRO A 385 13.37 9.95 -15.21
CA PRO A 385 12.70 11.01 -15.99
C PRO A 385 11.17 10.92 -15.87
N ASP A 386 10.48 12.06 -15.92
CA ASP A 386 9.04 12.13 -15.67
C ASP A 386 8.21 11.27 -16.65
N GLU A 387 8.67 11.16 -17.89
CA GLU A 387 8.04 10.39 -18.97
C GLU A 387 8.28 8.87 -18.91
N VAL A 388 9.09 8.39 -17.96
CA VAL A 388 9.46 6.97 -17.87
C VAL A 388 8.59 6.24 -16.86
N ASP A 389 7.60 5.52 -17.36
CA ASP A 389 6.79 4.61 -16.54
C ASP A 389 7.09 3.14 -16.80
N CYS A 390 7.84 2.82 -17.86
CA CYS A 390 8.30 1.46 -18.14
C CYS A 390 9.70 1.50 -18.78
N PHE A 391 10.59 0.61 -18.35
CA PHE A 391 11.94 0.50 -18.94
C PHE A 391 12.52 -0.90 -18.75
N GLN A 392 13.55 -1.21 -19.54
CA GLN A 392 14.25 -2.49 -19.51
C GLN A 392 15.72 -2.32 -19.16
N VAL A 393 16.25 -3.27 -18.40
CA VAL A 393 17.67 -3.38 -18.08
C VAL A 393 18.13 -4.84 -18.16
N SER A 394 19.43 -5.05 -18.22
CA SER A 394 20.04 -6.38 -18.11
C SER A 394 21.19 -6.37 -17.12
N TYR A 395 21.17 -7.34 -16.22
CA TYR A 395 22.25 -7.62 -15.28
C TYR A 395 23.06 -8.81 -15.76
N LYS A 396 24.33 -8.61 -16.04
CA LYS A 396 25.21 -9.68 -16.50
C LYS A 396 26.27 -10.00 -15.45
N TRP A 397 26.34 -11.26 -15.07
CA TRP A 397 27.29 -11.80 -14.10
C TRP A 397 28.22 -12.78 -14.78
N THR A 398 29.52 -12.62 -14.58
CA THR A 398 30.54 -13.50 -15.14
C THR A 398 31.61 -13.83 -14.10
N SER A 399 32.34 -14.93 -14.31
CA SER A 399 33.49 -15.34 -13.51
C SER A 399 34.75 -15.29 -14.38
N GLN A 400 35.79 -14.58 -13.92
CA GLN A 400 37.07 -14.54 -14.61
C GLN A 400 37.74 -15.91 -14.72
N SER A 401 37.65 -16.70 -13.65
CA SER A 401 38.14 -18.08 -13.61
C SER A 401 37.20 -19.08 -14.29
N HIS A 402 36.09 -18.63 -14.87
CA HIS A 402 35.05 -19.47 -15.45
C HIS A 402 34.47 -20.50 -14.44
N SER A 403 34.46 -20.15 -13.16
CA SER A 403 33.92 -20.99 -12.09
C SER A 403 32.40 -21.24 -12.21
N PHE A 404 31.70 -20.38 -12.94
CA PHE A 404 30.32 -20.58 -13.38
C PHE A 404 30.11 -19.93 -14.76
N ALA A 405 29.16 -20.47 -15.53
CA ALA A 405 28.77 -19.92 -16.83
C ALA A 405 28.10 -18.55 -16.69
N SER A 406 28.11 -17.73 -17.74
CA SER A 406 27.56 -16.37 -17.69
C SER A 406 26.07 -16.40 -17.29
N VAL A 407 25.67 -15.48 -16.42
CA VAL A 407 24.25 -15.29 -16.04
C VAL A 407 23.79 -13.93 -16.54
N THR A 408 22.77 -13.90 -17.38
CA THR A 408 22.13 -12.69 -17.86
C THR A 408 20.70 -12.64 -17.33
N HIS A 409 20.36 -11.55 -16.64
CA HIS A 409 19.02 -11.34 -16.10
C HIS A 409 18.41 -10.11 -16.75
N HIS A 410 17.44 -10.33 -17.64
CA HIS A 410 16.65 -9.30 -18.30
C HIS A 410 15.48 -8.91 -17.41
N MET A 411 15.43 -7.64 -17.04
CA MET A 411 14.37 -7.07 -16.20
C MET A 411 13.58 -6.04 -16.98
N THR A 412 12.26 -6.17 -16.97
CA THR A 412 11.33 -5.11 -17.33
C THR A 412 10.71 -4.55 -16.06
N TYR A 413 10.88 -3.25 -15.81
CA TYR A 413 10.25 -2.57 -14.70
C TYR A 413 9.10 -1.71 -15.21
N GLN A 414 7.91 -1.93 -14.66
CA GLN A 414 6.76 -1.04 -14.71
C GLN A 414 6.75 -0.21 -13.42
N LEU A 415 6.71 1.11 -13.53
CA LEU A 415 6.65 2.02 -12.41
C LEU A 415 5.20 2.48 -12.23
N GLU A 416 4.71 2.39 -11.00
CA GLU A 416 3.37 2.83 -10.64
C GLU A 416 3.42 3.83 -9.48
N PRO A 417 2.69 4.95 -9.54
CA PRO A 417 2.56 5.83 -8.39
C PRO A 417 1.82 5.10 -7.28
N ASN A 418 2.11 5.44 -6.01
CA ASN A 418 1.27 4.99 -4.92
C ASN A 418 -0.05 5.78 -4.94
N ILE A 419 -1.14 5.08 -5.26
CA ILE A 419 -2.48 5.65 -5.29
C ILE A 419 -2.94 6.18 -3.92
N GLU A 420 -2.38 5.69 -2.82
CA GLU A 420 -2.66 6.18 -1.45
C GLU A 420 -1.85 7.42 -1.08
N CYS A 421 -0.73 7.67 -1.76
CA CYS A 421 0.13 8.81 -1.49
C CYS A 421 0.94 9.24 -2.71
N ALA A 422 0.46 10.25 -3.41
CA ALA A 422 1.16 10.85 -4.55
C ALA A 422 2.50 11.53 -4.19
N GLN A 423 2.84 11.64 -2.90
CA GLN A 423 4.13 12.17 -2.43
C GLN A 423 5.19 11.08 -2.28
N ASP A 424 4.83 9.81 -2.43
CA ASP A 424 5.78 8.71 -2.46
C ASP A 424 6.67 8.84 -3.71
N TRP A 425 7.99 8.77 -3.52
CA TRP A 425 8.96 9.20 -4.53
C TRP A 425 10.05 8.17 -4.84
N LEU A 426 10.30 7.20 -3.94
CA LEU A 426 11.34 6.18 -4.11
C LEU A 426 10.74 4.89 -4.65
N TYR A 427 11.33 4.37 -5.72
CA TYR A 427 11.04 3.08 -6.31
C TYR A 427 12.17 2.10 -5.98
N GLY A 428 11.85 0.82 -5.81
CA GLY A 428 12.85 -0.24 -5.66
C GLY A 428 12.28 -1.50 -5.04
N ASN A 429 12.95 -2.64 -5.26
CA ASN A 429 12.48 -3.94 -4.74
C ASN A 429 12.48 -4.01 -3.21
N GLU A 430 13.51 -3.42 -2.59
CA GLU A 430 13.58 -3.36 -1.12
C GLU A 430 12.45 -2.49 -0.56
N CYS A 431 11.97 -1.50 -1.34
CA CYS A 431 10.78 -0.72 -0.98
C CYS A 431 9.52 -1.58 -0.95
N MET A 432 9.39 -2.47 -1.93
CA MET A 432 8.24 -3.36 -2.06
C MET A 432 8.19 -4.42 -0.96
N LYS A 433 9.35 -4.97 -0.56
CA LYS A 433 9.49 -6.06 0.41
C LYS A 433 8.80 -5.83 1.75
N HIS A 434 8.73 -4.58 2.19
CA HIS A 434 8.18 -4.20 3.49
C HIS A 434 6.91 -3.35 3.39
N SER A 435 6.48 -3.02 2.16
CA SER A 435 5.28 -2.22 1.92
C SER A 435 3.98 -2.99 2.17
N ASP A 436 3.98 -4.31 1.94
CA ASP A 436 2.80 -5.16 2.07
C ASP A 436 3.11 -6.43 2.88
N SER A 437 2.65 -6.45 4.13
CA SER A 437 2.81 -7.58 5.04
C SER A 437 2.03 -8.84 4.63
N SER A 438 1.13 -8.74 3.65
CA SER A 438 0.40 -9.89 3.11
C SER A 438 1.22 -10.67 2.07
N LYS A 439 2.25 -10.05 1.49
CA LYS A 439 3.18 -10.72 0.58
C LYS A 439 4.37 -11.26 1.39
N LEU A 440 4.75 -12.51 1.11
CA LEU A 440 5.98 -13.06 1.67
C LEU A 440 7.15 -12.16 1.27
N ALA A 441 8.00 -11.79 2.22
CA ALA A 441 9.14 -10.90 1.96
C ALA A 441 10.07 -11.43 0.83
N MET A 442 10.09 -12.75 0.61
CA MET A 442 10.83 -13.40 -0.46
C MET A 442 10.18 -13.25 -1.85
N ALA A 443 8.87 -12.98 -1.93
CA ALA A 443 8.16 -12.71 -3.17
C ALA A 443 8.54 -11.34 -3.78
N ALA A 444 9.21 -10.48 -3.03
CA ALA A 444 9.76 -9.21 -3.52
C ALA A 444 11.28 -9.25 -3.71
N ASP A 445 11.95 -10.37 -3.42
CA ASP A 445 13.40 -10.48 -3.53
C ASP A 445 13.81 -10.59 -5.00
N GLU A 446 14.53 -9.58 -5.51
CA GLU A 446 15.17 -9.65 -6.83
C GLU A 446 16.55 -10.29 -6.69
N TYR A 447 16.82 -11.35 -7.44
CA TYR A 447 18.17 -11.91 -7.58
C TYR A 447 18.30 -12.78 -8.84
N SER A 448 19.48 -12.72 -9.45
CA SER A 448 19.93 -13.68 -10.47
C SER A 448 20.41 -14.96 -9.79
N PHE A 449 20.52 -16.07 -10.52
CA PHE A 449 21.11 -17.30 -9.98
C PHE A 449 21.84 -18.07 -11.08
N ASN A 450 22.89 -18.80 -10.71
CA ASN A 450 23.74 -19.50 -11.67
C ASN A 450 23.27 -20.92 -12.00
N ARG A 451 22.35 -21.49 -11.20
CA ARG A 451 21.75 -22.81 -11.43
C ARG A 451 20.35 -22.88 -10.85
N LEU A 452 19.51 -23.76 -11.41
CA LEU A 452 18.15 -23.97 -10.93
C LEU A 452 18.09 -24.46 -9.47
N GLU A 453 19.12 -25.17 -8.99
CA GLU A 453 19.20 -25.62 -7.60
C GLU A 453 19.13 -24.46 -6.58
N CYS A 454 19.49 -23.25 -7.01
CA CYS A 454 19.40 -22.05 -6.19
C CYS A 454 17.94 -21.71 -5.85
N LEU A 455 17.00 -22.12 -6.70
CA LEU A 455 15.56 -21.98 -6.47
C LEU A 455 14.97 -23.22 -5.81
N THR A 456 15.40 -24.42 -6.22
CA THR A 456 14.80 -25.67 -5.73
C THR A 456 15.40 -26.18 -4.42
N HIS A 457 16.47 -25.54 -3.94
CA HIS A 457 17.27 -26.00 -2.80
C HIS A 457 17.76 -27.45 -2.97
N GLY A 458 18.13 -27.81 -4.21
CA GLY A 458 18.60 -29.16 -4.55
C GLY A 458 17.50 -30.22 -4.66
N LYS A 459 16.22 -29.85 -4.54
CA LYS A 459 15.11 -30.76 -4.78
C LYS A 459 14.87 -30.94 -6.28
N HIS A 460 14.49 -32.15 -6.66
CA HIS A 460 13.92 -32.42 -7.97
C HIS A 460 12.45 -32.02 -7.95
N LEU A 461 12.12 -30.97 -8.70
CA LEU A 461 10.77 -30.45 -8.82
C LEU A 461 10.32 -30.58 -10.28
N THR A 462 9.03 -30.85 -10.47
CA THR A 462 8.33 -30.74 -11.75
C THR A 462 8.23 -29.28 -12.20
N ASN A 463 7.89 -29.05 -13.47
CA ASN A 463 7.72 -27.69 -13.98
C ASN A 463 6.59 -26.96 -13.26
N GLU A 464 5.51 -27.67 -12.92
CA GLU A 464 4.37 -27.14 -12.17
C GLU A 464 4.80 -26.70 -10.76
N GLU A 465 5.60 -27.51 -10.07
CA GLU A 465 6.15 -27.16 -8.75
C GLU A 465 7.13 -25.99 -8.80
N ILE A 466 7.91 -25.87 -9.88
CA ILE A 466 8.84 -24.76 -10.10
C ILE A 466 8.08 -23.44 -10.31
N VAL A 467 7.04 -23.44 -11.15
CA VAL A 467 6.20 -22.26 -11.38
C VAL A 467 5.44 -21.86 -10.11
N ALA A 468 5.16 -22.81 -9.21
CA ALA A 468 4.54 -22.54 -7.93
C ALA A 468 5.47 -21.86 -6.90
N LEU A 469 6.79 -21.83 -7.13
CA LEU A 469 7.75 -21.19 -6.22
C LEU A 469 7.51 -19.68 -6.11
N ASP A 470 7.67 -19.12 -4.92
CA ASP A 470 7.48 -17.69 -4.64
C ASP A 470 8.32 -16.80 -5.56
N ARG A 471 9.55 -17.23 -5.89
CA ARG A 471 10.45 -16.47 -6.76
C ARG A 471 9.99 -16.42 -8.22
N PHE A 472 9.26 -17.44 -8.69
CA PHE A 472 8.62 -17.42 -10.01
C PHE A 472 7.39 -16.52 -9.99
N LYS A 473 6.52 -16.71 -9.00
CA LYS A 473 5.33 -15.87 -8.77
C LYS A 473 5.66 -14.38 -8.58
N ALA A 474 6.89 -14.07 -8.18
CA ALA A 474 7.41 -12.71 -8.05
C ALA A 474 7.58 -11.95 -9.39
N GLY A 475 7.46 -12.63 -10.54
CA GLY A 475 7.51 -11.99 -11.85
C GLY A 475 8.43 -12.65 -12.89
N ILE A 476 9.07 -13.79 -12.59
CA ILE A 476 9.89 -14.49 -13.60
C ILE A 476 8.95 -15.04 -14.68
N THR A 477 9.15 -14.59 -15.91
CA THR A 477 8.36 -15.01 -17.07
C THR A 477 9.02 -16.17 -17.81
N SER A 478 10.34 -16.27 -17.81
CA SER A 478 11.06 -17.43 -18.36
C SER A 478 12.48 -17.57 -17.83
N ILE A 479 12.99 -18.81 -17.85
CA ILE A 479 14.38 -19.16 -17.55
C ILE A 479 14.87 -20.14 -18.62
N HIS A 480 16.05 -19.85 -19.15
CA HIS A 480 16.80 -20.75 -20.03
C HIS A 480 18.15 -21.06 -19.38
N ILE A 481 18.47 -22.35 -19.24
CA ILE A 481 19.73 -22.82 -18.65
C ILE A 481 20.32 -23.86 -19.58
N ASP A 482 21.53 -23.59 -20.06
CA ASP A 482 22.31 -24.52 -20.87
C ASP A 482 23.79 -24.48 -20.46
N GLU A 483 24.64 -25.14 -21.25
CA GLU A 483 26.10 -25.16 -21.04
C GLU A 483 26.77 -23.79 -21.24
N ASN A 484 26.14 -22.89 -21.98
CA ASN A 484 26.66 -21.57 -22.32
C ASN A 484 26.29 -20.52 -21.26
N GLY A 485 25.21 -20.73 -20.51
CA GLY A 485 24.84 -19.83 -19.44
C GLY A 485 23.43 -19.99 -18.88
N VAL A 486 23.04 -18.99 -18.09
CA VAL A 486 21.69 -18.83 -17.56
C VAL A 486 21.13 -17.52 -18.08
N ILE A 487 19.94 -17.57 -18.66
CA ILE A 487 19.17 -16.39 -19.08
C ILE A 487 17.86 -16.38 -18.28
N ILE A 488 17.58 -15.28 -17.60
CA ILE A 488 16.37 -15.07 -16.80
C ILE A 488 15.63 -13.89 -17.40
N HIS A 489 14.33 -14.02 -17.65
CA HIS A 489 13.45 -12.90 -17.99
C HIS A 489 12.45 -12.70 -16.86
N GLU A 490 12.33 -11.46 -16.42
CA GLU A 490 11.45 -11.11 -15.32
C GLU A 490 10.83 -9.73 -15.54
N GLU A 491 9.56 -9.63 -15.15
CA GLU A 491 8.78 -8.40 -15.22
C GLU A 491 8.31 -8.02 -13.82
N ARG A 492 8.46 -6.75 -13.46
CA ARG A 492 8.08 -6.26 -12.14
C ARG A 492 7.39 -4.92 -12.18
N THR A 493 6.33 -4.83 -11.40
CA THR A 493 5.71 -3.56 -11.04
C THR A 493 6.31 -3.05 -9.74
N LEU A 494 6.87 -1.84 -9.77
CA LEU A 494 7.38 -1.13 -8.60
C LEU A 494 6.44 0.02 -8.28
N THR A 495 5.82 -0.02 -7.11
CA THR A 495 5.02 1.09 -6.59
C THR A 495 5.93 2.06 -5.82
N ALA A 496 5.77 3.35 -6.04
CA ALA A 496 6.48 4.36 -5.27
C ALA A 496 6.23 4.17 -3.77
N SER A 497 7.24 4.45 -2.94
CA SER A 497 7.10 4.45 -1.50
C SER A 497 7.86 5.61 -0.89
N ASN A 498 7.30 6.17 0.16
CA ASN A 498 8.06 6.94 1.12
C ASN A 498 8.93 5.96 1.92
N SER A 499 10.19 5.89 1.50
CA SER A 499 11.26 4.92 1.81
C SER A 499 11.52 4.56 3.29
N PHE A 500 10.77 5.16 4.22
CA PHE A 500 10.82 4.93 5.65
C PHE A 500 10.33 3.56 6.05
N ALA A 501 9.48 2.87 5.29
CA ALA A 501 8.92 1.58 5.72
C ALA A 501 9.88 0.37 5.57
N CYS A 502 11.08 0.58 5.03
CA CYS A 502 11.88 -0.51 4.48
C CYS A 502 13.16 -0.76 5.27
N VAL A 503 13.03 -1.48 6.38
CA VAL A 503 14.17 -1.98 7.15
C VAL A 503 14.77 -3.20 6.44
N GLY A 504 15.58 -2.91 5.42
CA GLY A 504 16.45 -3.89 4.77
C GLY A 504 17.71 -3.28 4.15
N ILE A 505 17.79 -1.95 4.09
CA ILE A 505 18.85 -1.27 3.31
C ILE A 505 20.17 -1.18 4.08
N ILE A 506 20.17 -1.32 5.41
CA ILE A 506 21.40 -1.17 6.19
C ILE A 506 21.51 -2.29 7.21
N LEU A 507 22.20 -3.36 6.82
CA LEU A 507 23.30 -4.04 7.53
C LEU A 507 23.79 -5.23 6.70
#